data_AF-A0A671WGR7-F1
#
_entry.id   AF-A0A671WGR7-F1
#
_cell.length_a   1.000
_cell.length_b   1.000
_cell.length_c   1.000
_cell.angle_alpha   90.00
_cell.angle_beta   90.00
_cell.angle_gamma   90.00
#
_symmetry.space_group_name_H-M   'P 1'
#
loop_
_entity.id
_entity.type
_entity.pdbx_description
1 polymer ?
#
loop_
_entity_poly.entity_id
_entity_poly.type
_entity_poly.pdbx_seq_one_letter_code
_entity_poly.pdbx_strand_id
1 'polypeptide(L)'
;VSYILHRFTVSHQWLRCTLWVQFPPEVTGYVGHDVTLPCQFIQGQKDIKITQVQWSLKPPEGKEIIIIVSSSLHGVNVPETFLKGRVEIEEQSLMIRDVEKGDAGSYTCSIATFPSGSFEGTTNLVVQVIFKTGNLITIFCFGVSFYPVTR
;
A
#
# COMPACT_ATOMS: atom_id res chain seq x y z
N VAL A 1 -34.56 -32.59 41.09
CA VAL A 1 -33.36 -32.58 40.22
C VAL A 1 -33.79 -32.08 38.86
N SER A 2 -33.64 -30.78 38.59
CA SER A 2 -33.83 -30.20 37.26
C SER A 2 -32.80 -29.09 37.09
N TYR A 3 -31.86 -29.31 36.18
CA TYR A 3 -30.78 -28.39 35.84
C TYR A 3 -31.34 -27.30 34.93
N ILE A 4 -31.39 -26.05 35.41
CA ILE A 4 -31.70 -24.90 34.56
C ILE A 4 -30.36 -24.40 33.99
N LEU A 5 -30.05 -24.86 32.78
CA LEU A 5 -28.97 -24.33 31.95
C LEU A 5 -29.25 -22.85 31.68
N HIS A 6 -28.34 -21.98 32.11
CA HIS A 6 -28.33 -20.57 31.74
C HIS A 6 -28.24 -20.47 30.21
N ARG A 7 -29.31 -19.99 29.57
CA ARG A 7 -29.25 -19.50 28.19
C ARG A 7 -28.32 -18.29 28.18
N PHE A 8 -27.08 -18.48 27.77
CA PHE A 8 -26.24 -17.39 27.31
C PHE A 8 -26.77 -16.96 25.94
N THR A 9 -27.40 -15.78 25.89
CA THR A 9 -27.74 -15.12 24.64
C THR A 9 -26.43 -14.69 23.98
N VAL A 10 -26.07 -15.32 22.86
CA VAL A 10 -24.94 -14.88 22.03
C VAL A 10 -25.32 -13.51 21.47
N SER A 11 -24.70 -12.46 21.99
CA SER A 11 -24.84 -11.10 21.47
C SER A 11 -24.19 -11.03 20.09
N HIS A 12 -25.00 -11.04 19.04
CA HIS A 12 -24.59 -10.76 17.66
C HIS A 12 -24.19 -9.27 17.44
N GLN A 13 -23.94 -8.50 18.51
CA GLN A 13 -23.58 -7.08 18.44
C GLN A 13 -22.07 -6.84 18.20
N TRP A 14 -21.25 -7.89 18.06
CA TRP A 14 -19.78 -7.77 17.95
C TRP A 14 -19.18 -8.06 16.57
N LEU A 15 -19.98 -8.29 15.53
CA LEU A 15 -19.48 -8.26 14.14
C LEU A 15 -19.56 -6.82 13.62
N ARG A 16 -18.66 -5.96 14.10
CA ARG A 16 -18.45 -4.64 13.50
C ARG A 16 -17.94 -4.85 12.06
N CYS A 17 -18.83 -4.68 11.09
CA CYS A 17 -18.52 -4.52 9.67
C CYS A 17 -17.79 -3.18 9.48
N THR A 18 -16.49 -3.14 9.74
CA THR A 18 -15.68 -1.98 9.41
C THR A 18 -15.07 -2.23 8.02
N LEU A 19 -15.12 -1.24 7.14
CA LEU A 19 -14.36 -1.24 5.89
C LEU A 19 -12.99 -0.69 6.21
N TRP A 20 -11.92 -1.34 5.78
CA TRP A 20 -10.57 -0.84 5.97
C TRP A 20 -9.65 -1.28 4.84
N VAL A 21 -8.66 -0.45 4.55
CA VAL A 21 -7.58 -0.77 3.62
C VAL A 21 -6.40 -1.27 4.44
N GLN A 22 -5.82 -2.39 4.05
CA GLN A 22 -4.58 -2.88 4.66
C GLN A 22 -3.40 -2.40 3.82
N PHE A 23 -2.43 -1.79 4.50
CA PHE A 23 -1.19 -1.30 3.92
C PHE A 23 -0.05 -1.49 4.93
N PRO A 24 1.12 -2.00 4.53
CA PRO A 24 2.29 -1.98 5.36
C PRO A 24 2.74 -0.52 5.52
N PRO A 25 3.24 -0.12 6.70
CA PRO A 25 3.72 1.25 6.90
C PRO A 25 4.95 1.58 6.05
N GLU A 26 5.70 0.54 5.65
CA GLU A 26 6.93 0.63 4.87
C GLU A 26 7.07 -0.59 3.96
N VAL A 27 7.54 -0.36 2.74
CA VAL A 27 7.93 -1.38 1.76
C VAL A 27 9.36 -1.11 1.34
N THR A 28 10.18 -2.15 1.30
CA THR A 28 11.56 -2.06 0.78
C THR A 28 11.58 -2.47 -0.69
N GLY A 29 11.99 -1.54 -1.56
CA GLY A 29 12.32 -1.81 -2.96
C GLY A 29 13.82 -1.89 -3.17
N TYR A 30 14.24 -2.54 -4.26
CA TYR A 30 15.66 -2.67 -4.60
C TYR A 30 15.93 -2.10 -5.97
N VAL A 31 17.04 -1.36 -6.09
CA VAL A 31 17.42 -0.75 -7.37
C VAL A 31 17.51 -1.82 -8.47
N GLY A 32 16.92 -1.54 -9.63
CA GLY A 32 16.92 -2.45 -10.79
C GLY A 32 15.93 -3.62 -10.70
N HIS A 33 15.09 -3.66 -9.66
CA HIS A 33 14.10 -4.71 -9.46
C HIS A 33 12.70 -4.10 -9.39
N ASP A 34 11.70 -4.93 -9.63
CA ASP A 34 10.30 -4.53 -9.51
C ASP A 34 9.88 -4.58 -8.03
N VAL A 35 9.02 -3.66 -7.63
CA VAL A 35 8.41 -3.63 -6.29
C VAL A 35 6.90 -3.48 -6.41
N THR A 36 6.17 -4.14 -5.51
CA THR A 36 4.73 -4.01 -5.41
C THR A 36 4.37 -3.36 -4.07
N LEU A 37 3.67 -2.24 -4.13
CA LEU A 37 3.08 -1.58 -2.97
C LEU A 37 1.66 -2.15 -2.77
N PRO A 38 1.45 -2.98 -1.75
CA PRO A 38 0.15 -3.62 -1.55
C PRO A 38 -0.86 -2.58 -1.06
N CYS A 39 -2.01 -2.55 -1.73
CA CYS A 39 -3.20 -1.84 -1.27
C CYS A 39 -4.35 -2.83 -1.38
N GLN A 40 -4.87 -3.28 -0.24
CA GLN A 40 -5.93 -4.28 -0.20
C GLN A 40 -7.19 -3.68 0.41
N PHE A 41 -8.27 -3.64 -0.39
CA PHE A 41 -9.59 -3.24 0.08
C PHE A 41 -10.32 -4.45 0.67
N ILE A 42 -10.49 -4.49 1.99
CA ILE A 42 -11.22 -5.59 2.64
C ILE A 42 -12.70 -5.23 2.72
N GLN A 43 -13.49 -5.89 1.90
CA GLN A 43 -14.93 -5.69 1.79
C GLN A 43 -15.68 -6.44 2.91
N GLY A 44 -16.10 -5.70 3.94
CA GLY A 44 -16.93 -6.22 5.04
C GLY A 44 -18.44 -6.28 4.74
N GLN A 45 -18.91 -5.67 3.65
CA GLN A 45 -20.32 -5.63 3.25
C GLN A 45 -20.50 -6.17 1.83
N LYS A 46 -21.54 -6.99 1.60
CA LYS A 46 -21.97 -7.34 0.25
C LYS A 46 -22.45 -6.07 -0.48
N ASP A 47 -22.16 -5.97 -1.78
CA ASP A 47 -22.64 -4.94 -2.73
C ASP A 47 -21.84 -3.62 -2.86
N ILE A 48 -20.61 -3.55 -2.32
CA ILE A 48 -19.69 -2.44 -2.59
C ILE A 48 -18.96 -2.68 -3.90
N LYS A 49 -18.92 -1.66 -4.76
CA LYS A 49 -18.16 -1.66 -6.01
C LYS A 49 -17.08 -0.59 -5.97
N ILE A 50 -15.86 -0.99 -6.32
CA ILE A 50 -14.75 -0.06 -6.54
C ILE A 50 -15.01 0.65 -7.87
N THR A 51 -15.09 1.97 -7.84
CA THR A 51 -15.30 2.80 -9.03
C THR A 51 -13.99 3.38 -9.55
N GLN A 52 -13.03 3.64 -8.66
CA GLN A 52 -11.71 4.19 -9.00
C GLN A 52 -10.64 3.76 -7.98
N VAL A 53 -9.42 3.52 -8.47
CA VAL A 53 -8.19 3.41 -7.68
C VAL A 53 -7.22 4.48 -8.18
N GLN A 54 -6.65 5.25 -7.29
CA GLN A 54 -5.65 6.28 -7.60
C GLN A 54 -4.44 6.11 -6.70
N TRP A 55 -3.26 6.23 -7.29
CA TRP A 55 -2.02 6.34 -6.53
C TRP A 55 -1.41 7.73 -6.69
N SER A 56 -0.98 8.30 -5.58
CA SER A 56 -0.17 9.51 -5.52
C SER A 56 1.16 9.24 -4.83
N LEU A 57 2.17 10.02 -5.20
CA LEU A 57 3.50 10.01 -4.62
C LEU A 57 3.79 11.38 -4.04
N LYS A 58 4.20 11.41 -2.77
CA LYS A 58 4.87 12.54 -2.13
C LYS A 58 6.35 12.21 -1.96
N PRO A 59 7.24 12.76 -2.82
CA PRO A 59 8.69 12.61 -2.63
C PRO A 59 9.14 13.23 -1.29
N PRO A 60 10.32 12.83 -0.76
CA PRO A 60 10.89 13.43 0.46
C PRO A 60 11.00 14.95 0.37
N GLU A 61 11.34 15.44 -0.82
CA GLU A 61 11.41 16.85 -1.18
C GLU A 61 10.52 17.09 -2.39
N GLY A 62 9.36 17.70 -2.19
CA GLY A 62 8.46 18.02 -3.29
C GLY A 62 7.01 18.11 -2.91
N LYS A 63 6.18 18.32 -3.94
CA LYS A 63 4.72 18.27 -3.82
C LYS A 63 4.24 16.87 -4.18
N GLU A 64 3.08 16.54 -3.65
CA GLU A 64 2.37 15.34 -4.04
C GLU A 64 1.98 15.40 -5.53
N ILE A 65 2.19 14.30 -6.24
CA ILE A 65 1.84 14.12 -7.64
C ILE A 65 0.99 12.86 -7.82
N ILE A 66 0.06 12.88 -8.76
CA ILE A 66 -0.70 11.68 -9.14
C ILE A 66 0.16 10.88 -10.14
N ILE A 67 0.33 9.59 -9.87
CA ILE A 67 1.21 8.73 -10.68
C ILE A 67 0.43 7.77 -11.57
N ILE A 68 -0.74 7.29 -11.14
CA ILE A 68 -1.62 6.44 -11.94
C ILE A 68 -3.06 6.49 -11.38
N VAL A 69 -4.03 6.45 -12.29
CA VAL A 69 -5.46 6.39 -11.96
C VAL A 69 -6.10 5.27 -12.78
N SER A 70 -6.79 4.35 -12.13
CA SER A 70 -7.61 3.31 -12.76
C SER A 70 -9.08 3.58 -12.44
N SER A 71 -9.88 3.82 -13.48
CA SER A 71 -11.32 4.03 -13.37
C SER A 71 -12.07 2.90 -14.05
N SER A 72 -13.11 2.40 -13.39
CA SER A 72 -14.02 1.40 -13.98
C SER A 72 -14.71 1.88 -15.27
N LEU A 73 -14.85 3.19 -15.47
CA LEU A 73 -15.53 3.78 -16.63
C LEU A 73 -14.57 4.29 -17.72
N HIS A 74 -13.35 4.65 -17.34
CA HIS A 74 -12.40 5.32 -18.25
C HIS A 74 -11.10 4.53 -18.45
N GLY A 75 -10.96 3.38 -17.79
CA GLY A 75 -9.75 2.58 -17.84
C GLY A 75 -8.60 3.21 -17.05
N VAL A 76 -7.38 2.86 -17.43
CA VAL A 76 -6.15 3.30 -16.78
C VAL A 76 -5.60 4.55 -17.47
N ASN A 77 -5.27 5.56 -16.67
CA ASN A 77 -4.61 6.79 -17.09
C ASN A 77 -3.32 7.00 -16.28
N VAL A 78 -2.21 7.25 -16.97
CA VAL A 78 -0.89 7.49 -16.37
C VAL A 78 -0.43 8.90 -16.75
N PRO A 79 -0.41 9.86 -15.82
CA PRO A 79 0.07 11.21 -16.08
C PRO A 79 1.54 11.25 -16.53
N GLU A 80 1.94 12.33 -17.20
CA GLU A 80 3.33 12.56 -17.61
C GLU A 80 4.21 12.84 -16.38
N THR A 81 4.85 11.79 -15.88
CA THR A 81 5.74 11.83 -14.71
C THR A 81 6.98 10.97 -14.96
N PHE A 82 7.98 11.05 -14.09
CA PHE A 82 9.20 10.21 -14.15
C PHE A 82 8.94 8.71 -13.91
N LEU A 83 7.72 8.35 -13.51
CA LEU A 83 7.26 6.97 -13.33
C LEU A 83 6.47 6.45 -14.54
N LYS A 84 6.19 7.30 -15.54
CA LYS A 84 5.41 6.89 -16.72
C LYS A 84 6.12 5.75 -17.45
N GLY A 85 5.36 4.70 -17.77
CA GLY A 85 5.89 3.49 -18.42
C GLY A 85 6.54 2.48 -17.47
N ARG A 86 6.74 2.84 -16.19
CA ARG A 86 7.24 1.94 -15.14
C ARG A 86 6.17 1.54 -14.12
N VAL A 87 4.98 2.15 -14.16
CA VAL A 87 3.90 1.87 -13.19
C VAL A 87 2.74 1.08 -13.80
N GLU A 88 2.18 0.19 -13.00
CA GLU A 88 0.99 -0.61 -13.32
C GLU A 88 0.12 -0.79 -12.07
N ILE A 89 -1.20 -0.89 -12.25
CA ILE A 89 -2.11 -1.27 -11.16
C ILE A 89 -2.56 -2.72 -11.39
N GLU A 90 -2.32 -3.58 -10.41
CA GLU A 90 -2.86 -4.93 -10.35
C GLU A 90 -3.84 -5.01 -9.18
N GLU A 91 -5.12 -5.26 -9.50
CA GLU A 91 -6.27 -5.11 -8.59
C GLU A 91 -6.38 -3.69 -8.01
N GLN A 92 -5.73 -3.41 -6.88
CA GLN A 92 -5.57 -2.07 -6.31
C GLN A 92 -4.12 -1.75 -5.94
N SER A 93 -3.22 -2.72 -6.04
CA SER A 93 -1.81 -2.58 -5.68
C SER A 93 -1.03 -1.91 -6.81
N LEU A 94 -0.03 -1.11 -6.45
CA LEU A 94 0.84 -0.45 -7.40
C LEU A 94 2.10 -1.30 -7.62
N MET A 95 2.37 -1.67 -8.86
CA MET A 95 3.67 -2.20 -9.25
C MET A 95 4.51 -1.08 -9.87
N ILE A 96 5.76 -0.97 -9.40
CA ILE A 96 6.77 -0.08 -9.97
C ILE A 96 7.89 -0.98 -10.50
N ARG A 97 8.15 -0.90 -11.80
CA ARG A 97 9.22 -1.64 -12.48
C ARG A 97 10.52 -0.86 -12.45
N ASP A 98 11.63 -1.61 -12.45
CA ASP A 98 12.99 -1.04 -12.51
C ASP A 98 13.16 0.13 -11.52
N VAL A 99 13.04 -0.19 -10.23
CA VAL A 99 13.06 0.82 -9.16
C VAL A 99 14.39 1.58 -9.16
N GLU A 100 14.30 2.90 -8.98
CA GLU A 100 15.42 3.81 -8.84
C GLU A 100 15.45 4.44 -7.45
N LYS A 101 16.62 4.95 -7.02
CA LYS A 101 16.73 5.64 -5.72
C LYS A 101 15.79 6.84 -5.59
N GLY A 102 15.51 7.51 -6.71
CA GLY A 102 14.60 8.66 -6.77
C GLY A 102 13.13 8.30 -6.57
N ASP A 103 12.77 7.01 -6.65
CA ASP A 103 11.40 6.55 -6.44
C ASP A 103 11.05 6.45 -4.95
N ALA A 104 12.01 6.61 -4.04
CA ALA A 104 11.75 6.61 -2.60
C ALA A 104 10.82 7.77 -2.22
N GLY A 105 9.85 7.50 -1.34
CA GLY A 105 8.86 8.49 -0.93
C GLY A 105 7.64 7.89 -0.27
N SER A 106 6.66 8.74 0.01
CA SER A 106 5.39 8.34 0.61
C SER A 106 4.34 8.17 -0.48
N TYR A 107 3.79 6.97 -0.62
CA TYR A 107 2.80 6.61 -1.62
C TYR A 107 1.44 6.47 -0.97
N THR A 108 0.43 7.14 -1.51
CA THR A 108 -0.95 7.06 -1.03
C THR A 108 -1.83 6.37 -2.06
N CYS A 109 -2.50 5.30 -1.63
CA CYS A 109 -3.56 4.62 -2.36
C CYS A 109 -4.90 5.24 -1.96
N SER A 110 -5.66 5.75 -2.93
CA SER A 110 -7.02 6.25 -2.74
C SER A 110 -8.00 5.41 -3.55
N ILE A 111 -8.96 4.80 -2.86
CA ILE A 111 -9.97 3.91 -3.43
C ILE A 111 -11.34 4.58 -3.29
N ALA A 112 -11.97 4.89 -4.41
CA ALA A 112 -13.35 5.35 -4.43
C ALA A 112 -14.29 4.15 -4.63
N THR A 113 -15.33 4.09 -3.81
CA THR A 113 -16.34 3.04 -3.84
C THR A 113 -17.75 3.62 -3.82
N PHE A 114 -18.69 2.89 -4.39
CA PHE A 114 -20.11 3.21 -4.30
C PHE A 114 -20.86 2.06 -3.60
N PRO A 115 -21.76 2.36 -2.64
CA PRO A 115 -22.11 3.68 -2.09
C PRO A 115 -21.22 4.13 -0.92
N SER A 116 -20.21 3.34 -0.55
CA SER A 116 -19.50 3.49 0.72
C SER A 116 -18.49 4.65 0.79
N GLY A 117 -18.31 5.42 -0.27
CA GLY A 117 -17.43 6.58 -0.30
C GLY A 117 -15.99 6.22 -0.60
N SER A 118 -15.04 7.03 -0.14
CA SER A 118 -13.61 6.88 -0.43
C SER A 118 -12.82 6.43 0.78
N PHE A 119 -11.79 5.62 0.53
CA PHE A 119 -10.84 5.14 1.52
C PHE A 119 -9.43 5.43 1.05
N GLU A 120 -8.52 5.72 1.98
CA GLU A 120 -7.13 5.96 1.65
C GLU A 120 -6.19 5.24 2.61
N GLY A 121 -4.98 4.98 2.13
CA GLY A 121 -3.90 4.36 2.89
C GLY A 121 -2.55 4.80 2.36
N THR A 122 -1.59 5.01 3.25
CA THR A 122 -0.26 5.50 2.89
C THR A 122 0.81 4.49 3.30
N THR A 123 1.78 4.26 2.41
CA THR A 123 2.95 3.42 2.65
C THR A 123 4.20 4.17 2.22
N ASN A 124 5.32 3.93 2.89
CA ASN A 124 6.61 4.52 2.51
C ASN A 124 7.44 3.51 1.73
N LEU A 125 7.91 3.90 0.55
CA LEU A 125 8.88 3.11 -0.22
C LEU A 125 10.29 3.53 0.17
N VAL A 126 11.04 2.59 0.76
CA VAL A 126 12.48 2.73 1.01
C VAL A 126 13.22 1.95 -0.08
N VAL A 127 14.17 2.62 -0.74
CA VAL A 127 14.94 2.00 -1.83
C VAL A 127 16.34 1.64 -1.36
N GLN A 128 16.72 0.37 -1.50
CA GLN A 128 18.03 -0.16 -1.14
C GLN A 128 18.78 -0.67 -2.38
N VAL A 129 20.10 -0.81 -2.25
CA VAL A 129 20.95 -1.36 -3.32
C VAL A 129 21.40 -2.75 -2.92
N ILE A 130 21.24 -3.71 -3.83
CA ILE A 130 21.77 -5.06 -3.69
C ILE A 130 23.15 -5.13 -4.32
N PHE A 131 24.13 -5.62 -3.59
CA PHE A 131 25.45 -5.96 -4.11
C PHE A 131 25.62 -7.47 -4.11
N LYS A 132 25.97 -8.04 -5.26
CA LYS A 132 26.29 -9.47 -5.40
C LYS A 132 27.80 -9.66 -5.42
N THR A 133 28.32 -10.37 -4.43
CA THR A 133 29.72 -10.81 -4.37
C THR A 133 29.75 -12.34 -4.32
N GLY A 134 29.97 -12.97 -5.48
CA GLY A 134 29.79 -14.41 -5.63
C GLY A 134 28.32 -14.82 -5.43
N ASN A 135 28.07 -15.80 -4.56
CA ASN A 135 26.70 -16.23 -4.19
C ASN A 135 26.11 -15.43 -3.02
N LEU A 136 26.82 -14.45 -2.47
CA LEU A 136 26.36 -13.67 -1.33
C LEU A 136 25.67 -12.39 -1.81
N ILE A 137 24.50 -12.13 -1.25
CA ILE A 137 23.71 -10.91 -1.44
C ILE A 137 23.96 -10.03 -0.21
N THR A 138 24.65 -8.90 -0.38
CA THR A 138 24.86 -7.91 0.67
C THR A 138 23.95 -6.71 0.46
N ILE A 139 23.17 -6.38 1.49
CA ILE A 139 22.32 -5.19 1.54
C ILE A 139 23.07 -4.13 2.34
N PHE A 140 23.36 -2.97 1.74
CA PHE A 140 23.96 -1.86 2.46
C PHE A 140 22.86 -0.93 3.00
N CYS A 141 22.71 -0.89 4.31
CA CYS A 141 21.92 0.12 5.00
C CYS A 141 22.72 1.43 5.03
N PHE A 142 22.57 2.29 4.03
CA PHE A 142 23.15 3.63 4.09
C PHE A 142 22.29 4.49 5.03
N GLY A 143 22.79 4.77 6.24
CA GLY A 143 22.25 5.84 7.10
C GLY A 143 21.53 5.46 8.39
N VAL A 144 21.91 4.39 9.09
CA VAL A 144 21.55 4.28 10.53
C VAL A 144 22.62 4.98 11.34
N SER A 145 22.38 6.25 11.71
CA SER A 145 23.11 6.85 12.83
C SER A 145 22.70 6.09 14.09
N PHE A 146 23.50 5.10 14.49
CA PHE A 146 23.38 4.48 15.80
C PHE A 146 23.66 5.57 16.84
N TYR A 147 22.62 6.09 17.49
CA TYR A 147 22.82 6.80 18.74
C TYR A 147 23.28 5.75 19.77
N PRO A 148 24.41 5.95 20.46
CA PRO A 148 24.78 5.06 21.55
C PRO A 148 23.69 5.15 22.62
N VAL A 149 23.12 4.00 23.01
CA VAL A 149 22.40 3.88 24.28
C VAL A 149 23.45 4.07 25.38
N THR A 150 23.53 5.27 25.93
CA THR A 150 24.29 5.53 27.15
C THR A 150 23.61 4.78 28.31
N ARG A 151 24.40 3.97 29.01
CA ARG A 151 24.07 3.49 30.35
C ARG A 151 24.76 4.36 31.37
#